data_AF-A0A1T5DMG4-F1
#
_entry.id   AF-A0A1T5DMG4-F1
#
_cell.length_a   1.000
_cell.length_b   1.000
_cell.length_c   1.000
_cell.angle_alpha   90.00
_cell.angle_beta   90.00
_cell.angle_gamma   90.00
#
_symmetry.space_group_name_H-M   'P 1'
#
loop_
_entity.id
_entity.type
_entity.pdbx_description
1 polymer ?
#
loop_
_entity_poly.entity_id
_entity_poly.type
_entity_poly.pdbx_seq_one_letter_code
_entity_poly.pdbx_strand_id
1 'polypeptide(L)'
;MKKRITMLMISVITVGVFNAQEGKAPNELPKGAIVKPVEKPAFLAEFPTTNWSDNADVSWYNATDTNFEISTPEQLAGLAKLTKAGNKMVGKTFKLMQNIDIKAHLWDPIGYNNDNPFSGNFDGNHKTISNLQINRANGDWLGLFGQFVTATVKDLTLDGSKIYGKDTSGGFIANMAINSKATNCHVKNVDLVFTSYNIGGFTGGVLTGSEIDNCSAKGSVVGVNQVGGFAGTSWSNSLIKNSYCEGTVEGQYIVGGFSGFVTFAFGPPTVNKIQDSYSRSNVTATSDTVGGFYGWAQTTGDFKNVYSTGTVTVVTDAGGFLGKVGNLTIANAHFDATNAPLEAVGGFQGEPITLDITGHSTADMKTETFKNTMNGGSATGAWSINPNINNGYPYLNSQPLLSVANTEKSNVIDVVVAPTNADSYLKIITPEGKVSYEIYEMSGKISKKGISAGSQKEVNISSLSKGNYIININSEKGSKSIKFIKK
;
A
#
# COMPACT_ATOMS: atom_id res chain seq x y z
N MET A 1 -5.98 -70.70 7.18
CA MET A 1 -6.18 -69.24 7.34
C MET A 1 -4.83 -68.55 7.42
N LYS A 2 -4.38 -67.87 6.35
CA LYS A 2 -3.18 -67.02 6.36
C LYS A 2 -3.66 -65.57 6.22
N LYS A 3 -3.51 -64.77 7.28
CA LYS A 3 -3.76 -63.32 7.25
C LYS A 3 -2.67 -62.65 6.42
N ARG A 4 -3.05 -61.92 5.37
CA ARG A 4 -2.19 -60.94 4.69
C ARG A 4 -2.10 -59.70 5.59
N ILE A 5 -0.89 -59.35 6.01
CA ILE A 5 -0.59 -58.05 6.60
C ILE A 5 -0.08 -57.18 5.44
N THR A 6 -0.88 -56.19 5.05
CA THR A 6 -0.47 -55.16 4.10
C THR A 6 0.36 -54.14 4.86
N MET A 7 1.67 -54.13 4.63
CA MET A 7 2.60 -53.17 5.21
C MET A 7 2.49 -51.87 4.40
N LEU A 8 2.00 -50.80 5.04
CA LEU A 8 1.92 -49.46 4.47
C LEU A 8 3.36 -48.92 4.37
N MET A 9 3.88 -48.73 3.15
CA MET A 9 5.13 -47.99 2.96
C MET A 9 4.88 -46.53 3.33
N ILE A 10 5.39 -46.11 4.48
CA ILE A 10 5.61 -44.70 4.80
C ILE A 10 6.85 -44.29 4.02
N SER A 11 6.64 -43.62 2.89
CA SER A 11 7.71 -42.88 2.23
C SER A 11 8.16 -41.75 3.15
N VAL A 12 9.33 -41.93 3.75
CA VAL A 12 10.06 -40.86 4.43
C VAL A 12 10.39 -39.82 3.37
N ILE A 13 9.61 -38.75 3.31
CA ILE A 13 10.01 -37.54 2.60
C ILE A 13 11.16 -36.98 3.44
N THR A 14 12.39 -37.20 2.97
CA THR A 14 13.55 -36.44 3.38
C THR A 14 13.19 -34.97 3.14
N VAL A 15 12.96 -34.25 4.23
CA VAL A 15 12.82 -32.80 4.23
C VAL A 15 14.18 -32.27 3.80
N GLY A 16 14.34 -32.07 2.49
CA GLY A 16 15.48 -31.36 1.95
C GLY A 16 15.57 -30.02 2.68
N VAL A 17 16.77 -29.69 3.11
CA VAL A 17 17.09 -28.39 3.68
C VAL A 17 16.81 -27.35 2.59
N PHE A 18 15.60 -26.79 2.59
CA PHE A 18 15.25 -25.64 1.76
C PHE A 18 15.99 -24.45 2.34
N ASN A 19 17.08 -24.06 1.69
CA ASN A 19 17.73 -22.78 1.95
C ASN A 19 16.69 -21.68 1.70
N ALA A 20 16.35 -20.94 2.75
CA ALA A 20 15.35 -19.86 2.77
C ALA A 20 15.81 -18.60 2.02
N GLN A 21 16.16 -18.74 0.74
CA GLN A 21 16.25 -17.63 -0.22
C GLN A 21 15.01 -17.51 -1.12
N GLU A 22 14.10 -18.50 -1.13
CA GLU A 22 12.86 -18.43 -1.91
C GLU A 22 11.76 -17.70 -1.12
N GLY A 23 11.51 -16.46 -1.51
CA GLY A 23 10.52 -15.57 -0.87
C GLY A 23 10.76 -14.09 -1.14
N LYS A 24 11.94 -13.73 -1.67
CA LYS A 24 12.17 -12.42 -2.30
C LYS A 24 11.98 -12.57 -3.80
N ALA A 25 11.15 -11.72 -4.41
CA ALA A 25 11.15 -11.54 -5.85
C ALA A 25 12.58 -11.19 -6.32
N PRO A 26 12.95 -11.36 -7.60
CA PRO A 26 14.21 -10.84 -8.13
C PRO A 26 14.25 -9.31 -7.93
N ASN A 27 14.82 -8.87 -6.81
CA ASN A 27 14.81 -7.50 -6.30
C ASN A 27 15.95 -6.68 -6.92
N GLU A 28 16.06 -6.69 -8.24
CA GLU A 28 17.03 -5.85 -8.93
C GLU A 28 16.30 -4.87 -9.83
N LEU A 29 16.65 -3.60 -9.66
CA LEU A 29 16.27 -2.58 -10.63
C LEU A 29 16.84 -2.94 -12.00
N PRO A 30 16.19 -2.50 -13.10
CA PRO A 30 16.73 -2.69 -14.42
C PRO A 30 18.19 -2.23 -14.51
N LYS A 31 19.05 -2.98 -15.21
CA LYS A 31 20.46 -2.62 -15.37
C LYS A 31 20.59 -1.21 -15.97
N GLY A 32 21.23 -0.28 -15.25
CA GLY A 32 21.36 1.13 -15.64
C GLY A 32 20.31 2.08 -15.03
N ALA A 33 19.42 1.56 -14.18
CA ALA A 33 18.49 2.32 -13.37
C ALA A 33 19.17 3.42 -12.55
N ILE A 34 18.71 4.67 -12.69
CA ILE A 34 19.14 5.80 -11.85
C ILE A 34 18.13 5.91 -10.69
N VAL A 35 18.58 5.58 -9.47
CA VAL A 35 17.76 5.77 -8.27
C VAL A 35 17.97 7.19 -7.76
N LYS A 36 16.90 7.97 -7.72
CA LYS A 36 16.91 9.27 -7.05
C LYS A 36 16.97 9.06 -5.54
N PRO A 37 17.81 9.79 -4.79
CA PRO A 37 17.79 9.71 -3.34
C PRO A 37 16.41 10.06 -2.79
N VAL A 38 15.89 9.21 -1.90
CA VAL A 38 14.66 9.51 -1.16
C VAL A 38 15.04 10.38 0.05
N GLU A 39 14.43 11.54 0.17
CA GLU A 39 14.70 12.47 1.27
C GLU A 39 14.24 11.90 2.62
N LYS A 40 14.97 12.25 3.69
CA LYS A 40 14.55 11.86 5.04
C LYS A 40 13.26 12.61 5.41
N PRO A 41 12.25 11.92 5.97
CA PRO A 41 11.01 12.57 6.33
C PRO A 41 11.17 13.52 7.52
N ALA A 42 10.42 14.62 7.48
CA ALA A 42 10.42 15.64 8.53
C ALA A 42 9.92 15.09 9.89
N PHE A 43 9.05 14.08 9.89
CA PHE A 43 8.49 13.52 11.11
C PHE A 43 9.54 12.90 12.04
N LEU A 44 10.75 12.57 11.54
CA LEU A 44 11.82 12.02 12.37
C LEU A 44 12.29 12.98 13.46
N ALA A 45 12.14 14.29 13.24
CA ALA A 45 12.49 15.29 14.25
C ALA A 45 11.60 15.23 15.50
N GLU A 46 10.41 14.63 15.39
CA GLU A 46 9.43 14.49 16.47
C GLU A 46 9.48 13.13 17.18
N PHE A 47 10.38 12.23 16.74
CA PHE A 47 10.42 10.87 17.26
C PHE A 47 11.07 10.82 18.65
N PRO A 48 10.61 9.91 19.53
CA PRO A 48 11.28 9.64 20.79
C PRO A 48 12.67 9.03 20.56
N THR A 49 13.53 9.11 21.57
CA THR A 49 14.89 8.55 21.55
C THR A 49 15.02 7.19 22.25
N THR A 50 13.95 6.73 22.90
CA THR A 50 13.87 5.48 23.67
C THR A 50 13.05 4.42 22.93
N ASN A 51 13.24 3.14 23.27
CA ASN A 51 12.60 2.01 22.59
C ASN A 51 11.61 1.28 23.50
N TRP A 52 10.54 0.74 22.91
CA TRP A 52 9.58 -0.11 23.62
C TRP A 52 10.19 -1.41 24.14
N SER A 53 11.25 -1.94 23.51
CA SER A 53 11.92 -3.16 23.98
C SER A 53 12.57 -3.01 25.36
N ASP A 54 12.96 -1.79 25.74
CA ASP A 54 13.50 -1.47 27.07
C ASP A 54 12.39 -1.21 28.11
N ASN A 55 11.17 -0.90 27.65
CA ASN A 55 10.01 -0.52 28.48
C ASN A 55 8.87 -1.55 28.43
N ALA A 56 9.15 -2.74 27.90
CA ALA A 56 8.19 -3.82 27.72
C ALA A 56 7.92 -4.58 29.02
N ASP A 57 6.65 -4.84 29.32
CA ASP A 57 6.20 -5.75 30.38
C ASP A 57 5.92 -7.13 29.80
N VAL A 58 6.60 -8.16 30.32
CA VAL A 58 6.40 -9.56 29.96
C VAL A 58 5.85 -10.41 31.12
N SER A 59 5.56 -9.80 32.27
CA SER A 59 5.13 -10.50 33.49
C SER A 59 3.76 -11.17 33.36
N TRP A 60 2.93 -10.70 32.42
CA TRP A 60 1.64 -11.29 32.07
C TRP A 60 1.75 -12.61 31.30
N TYR A 61 2.91 -12.91 30.71
CA TYR A 61 3.05 -14.06 29.82
C TYR A 61 3.37 -15.34 30.59
N ASN A 62 2.60 -16.39 30.30
CA ASN A 62 2.84 -17.75 30.76
C ASN A 62 2.85 -18.71 29.55
N ALA A 63 3.86 -19.58 29.49
CA ALA A 63 4.02 -20.51 28.38
C ALA A 63 2.87 -21.53 28.25
N THR A 64 2.22 -21.92 29.35
CA THR A 64 1.12 -22.91 29.34
C THR A 64 -0.20 -22.34 28.86
N ASP A 65 -0.37 -21.02 28.98
CA ASP A 65 -1.64 -20.38 28.68
C ASP A 65 -1.77 -20.16 27.18
N THR A 66 -3.01 -20.21 26.70
CA THR A 66 -3.35 -20.07 25.28
C THR A 66 -4.08 -18.78 24.96
N ASN A 67 -4.58 -18.07 25.98
CA ASN A 67 -5.33 -16.81 25.81
C ASN A 67 -4.74 -15.74 26.73
N PHE A 68 -4.53 -14.56 26.18
CA PHE A 68 -3.93 -13.43 26.88
C PHE A 68 -4.73 -12.16 26.60
N GLU A 69 -4.89 -11.35 27.64
CA GLU A 69 -5.50 -10.03 27.54
C GLU A 69 -4.40 -8.97 27.59
N ILE A 70 -4.46 -8.03 26.64
CA ILE A 70 -3.51 -6.92 26.52
C ILE A 70 -4.27 -5.62 26.75
N SER A 71 -3.88 -4.91 27.80
CA SER A 71 -4.53 -3.67 28.24
C SER A 71 -3.61 -2.46 28.18
N THR A 72 -2.29 -2.62 28.30
CA THR A 72 -1.34 -1.49 28.32
C THR A 72 -0.35 -1.53 27.16
N PRO A 73 0.24 -0.38 26.77
CA PRO A 73 1.27 -0.38 25.74
C PRO A 73 2.53 -1.18 26.13
N GLU A 74 2.88 -1.24 27.42
CA GLU A 74 4.00 -2.05 27.92
C GLU A 74 3.75 -3.55 27.70
N GLN A 75 2.50 -4.02 27.92
CA GLN A 75 2.13 -5.42 27.67
C GLN A 75 2.17 -5.76 26.18
N LEU A 76 1.69 -4.86 25.32
CA LEU A 76 1.78 -5.00 23.87
C LEU A 76 3.25 -5.03 23.39
N ALA A 77 4.10 -4.15 23.93
CA ALA A 77 5.54 -4.17 23.71
C ALA A 77 6.18 -5.47 24.24
N GLY A 78 5.64 -6.05 25.31
CA GLY A 78 5.98 -7.38 25.82
C GLY A 78 5.81 -8.47 24.77
N LEU A 79 4.69 -8.45 24.05
CA LEU A 79 4.45 -9.39 22.95
C LEU A 79 5.51 -9.26 21.85
N ALA A 80 5.84 -8.02 21.46
CA ALA A 80 6.91 -7.77 20.50
C ALA A 80 8.26 -8.32 20.99
N LYS A 81 8.61 -8.04 22.25
CA LYS A 81 9.86 -8.52 22.87
C LYS A 81 9.95 -10.05 22.91
N LEU A 82 8.86 -10.73 23.27
CA LEU A 82 8.81 -12.19 23.31
C LEU A 82 8.97 -12.82 21.91
N THR A 83 8.32 -12.25 20.89
CA THR A 83 8.50 -12.73 19.51
C THR A 83 9.92 -12.52 19.01
N LYS A 84 10.52 -11.35 19.27
CA LYS A 84 11.93 -11.06 18.96
C LYS A 84 12.91 -12.02 19.65
N ALA A 85 12.55 -12.54 20.82
CA ALA A 85 13.34 -13.54 21.56
C ALA A 85 13.13 -14.99 21.08
N GLY A 86 12.36 -15.21 20.01
CA GLY A 86 12.17 -16.53 19.38
C GLY A 86 10.87 -17.23 19.74
N ASN A 87 10.01 -16.63 20.58
CA ASN A 87 8.70 -17.19 20.86
C ASN A 87 7.70 -16.82 19.76
N LYS A 88 7.48 -17.74 18.83
CA LYS A 88 6.63 -17.54 17.63
C LYS A 88 5.12 -17.40 17.95
N MET A 89 4.70 -17.65 19.19
CA MET A 89 3.30 -17.56 19.63
C MET A 89 2.33 -18.56 18.97
N VAL A 90 2.83 -19.71 18.50
CA VAL A 90 2.00 -20.76 17.91
C VAL A 90 0.90 -21.21 18.87
N GLY A 91 -0.35 -21.21 18.39
CA GLY A 91 -1.52 -21.66 19.16
C GLY A 91 -1.97 -20.71 20.27
N LYS A 92 -1.42 -19.49 20.34
CA LYS A 92 -1.77 -18.49 21.35
C LYS A 92 -2.63 -17.38 20.76
N THR A 93 -3.54 -16.86 21.56
CA THR A 93 -4.48 -15.80 21.21
C THR A 93 -4.29 -14.60 22.14
N PHE A 94 -4.17 -13.40 21.56
CA PHE A 94 -4.01 -12.14 22.26
C PHE A 94 -5.20 -11.25 21.95
N LYS A 95 -5.88 -10.73 22.98
CA LYS A 95 -7.05 -9.88 22.83
C LYS A 95 -6.79 -8.49 23.41
N LEU A 96 -7.05 -7.44 22.65
CA LEU A 96 -7.03 -6.08 23.18
C LEU A 96 -8.26 -5.80 24.04
N MET A 97 -8.04 -5.23 25.22
CA MET A 97 -9.11 -4.88 26.15
C MET A 97 -9.50 -3.40 26.06
N GLN A 98 -8.58 -2.55 25.61
CA GLN A 98 -8.80 -1.12 25.42
C GLN A 98 -7.97 -0.56 24.27
N ASN A 99 -8.22 0.70 23.91
CA ASN A 99 -7.36 1.41 22.96
C ASN A 99 -5.97 1.63 23.60
N ILE A 100 -4.93 1.54 22.79
CA ILE A 100 -3.54 1.66 23.24
C ILE A 100 -2.84 2.76 22.44
N ASP A 101 -2.14 3.67 23.12
CA ASP A 101 -1.25 4.65 22.50
C ASP A 101 0.21 4.20 22.71
N ILE A 102 0.96 4.04 21.62
CA ILE A 102 2.37 3.62 21.64
C ILE A 102 3.36 4.74 21.29
N LYS A 103 2.93 6.01 21.32
CA LYS A 103 3.76 7.19 20.98
C LYS A 103 5.02 7.36 21.85
N ALA A 104 5.02 6.82 23.08
CA ALA A 104 6.05 7.14 24.07
C ALA A 104 7.48 6.71 23.64
N HIS A 105 7.58 5.65 22.82
CA HIS A 105 8.84 5.04 22.44
C HIS A 105 8.82 4.56 20.98
N LEU A 106 10.01 4.36 20.39
CA LEU A 106 10.17 3.73 19.10
C LEU A 106 9.75 2.25 19.17
N TRP A 107 9.04 1.81 18.15
CA TRP A 107 8.44 0.48 18.08
C TRP A 107 9.40 -0.57 17.50
N ASP A 108 9.40 -1.74 18.14
CA ASP A 108 9.93 -2.97 17.56
C ASP A 108 8.77 -3.84 17.07
N PRO A 109 8.72 -4.27 15.80
CA PRO A 109 7.60 -5.05 15.27
C PRO A 109 7.35 -6.37 16.02
N ILE A 110 6.07 -6.74 16.13
CA ILE A 110 5.66 -8.08 16.59
C ILE A 110 5.90 -9.07 15.45
N GLY A 111 6.75 -10.07 15.69
CA GLY A 111 7.31 -10.91 14.62
C GLY A 111 8.34 -10.11 13.83
N TYR A 112 9.62 -10.37 14.05
CA TYR A 112 10.70 -9.46 13.67
C TYR A 112 11.33 -9.77 12.31
N ASN A 113 11.36 -11.04 11.90
CA ASN A 113 11.99 -11.52 10.66
C ASN A 113 11.57 -12.97 10.35
N ASN A 114 12.23 -13.61 9.38
CA ASN A 114 11.95 -14.98 8.96
C ASN A 114 12.14 -16.03 10.08
N ASP A 115 13.12 -15.82 10.96
CA ASP A 115 13.42 -16.78 12.04
C ASP A 115 12.46 -16.63 13.23
N ASN A 116 12.01 -15.40 13.45
CA ASN A 116 11.18 -14.96 14.56
C ASN A 116 9.86 -14.36 14.07
N PRO A 117 9.03 -15.10 13.31
CA PRO A 117 7.73 -14.61 12.86
C PRO A 117 6.74 -14.57 14.03
N PHE A 118 5.66 -13.84 13.84
CA PHE A 118 4.43 -14.04 14.61
C PHE A 118 3.60 -15.15 13.94
N SER A 119 3.15 -16.11 14.76
CA SER A 119 2.34 -17.27 14.39
C SER A 119 1.17 -17.49 15.35
N GLY A 120 0.74 -16.44 16.04
CA GLY A 120 -0.41 -16.44 16.92
C GLY A 120 -1.66 -15.83 16.29
N ASN A 121 -2.68 -15.65 17.11
CA ASN A 121 -3.93 -14.97 16.76
C ASN A 121 -4.04 -13.65 17.53
N PHE A 122 -4.29 -12.56 16.84
CA PHE A 122 -4.45 -11.24 17.44
C PHE A 122 -5.87 -10.72 17.22
N ASP A 123 -6.67 -10.67 18.28
CA ASP A 123 -8.01 -10.12 18.29
C ASP A 123 -7.96 -8.66 18.79
N GLY A 124 -8.08 -7.72 17.86
CA GLY A 124 -8.13 -6.30 18.17
C GLY A 124 -9.39 -5.88 18.92
N ASN A 125 -10.44 -6.71 18.96
CA ASN A 125 -11.67 -6.46 19.70
C ASN A 125 -12.29 -5.07 19.40
N HIS A 126 -12.22 -4.66 18.13
CA HIS A 126 -12.58 -3.35 17.59
C HIS A 126 -11.91 -2.16 18.29
N LYS A 127 -10.73 -2.38 18.89
CA LYS A 127 -9.92 -1.34 19.53
C LYS A 127 -8.96 -0.69 18.54
N THR A 128 -8.40 0.43 18.97
CA THR A 128 -7.41 1.19 18.22
C THR A 128 -6.05 1.12 18.90
N ILE A 129 -5.00 0.83 18.14
CA ILE A 129 -3.62 1.15 18.50
C ILE A 129 -3.25 2.45 17.79
N SER A 130 -2.59 3.38 18.46
CA SER A 130 -2.28 4.71 17.91
C SER A 130 -0.79 5.05 17.96
N ASN A 131 -0.37 5.91 17.03
CA ASN A 131 0.95 6.57 17.03
C ASN A 131 2.16 5.63 16.91
N LEU A 132 2.09 4.66 16.01
CA LEU A 132 3.24 3.82 15.67
C LEU A 132 4.38 4.66 15.08
N GLN A 133 5.58 4.55 15.65
CA GLN A 133 6.79 5.26 15.19
C GLN A 133 7.96 4.29 15.04
N ILE A 134 8.51 4.17 13.84
CA ILE A 134 9.67 3.32 13.54
C ILE A 134 10.70 4.11 12.73
N ASN A 135 11.93 4.16 13.22
CA ASN A 135 13.07 4.74 12.50
C ASN A 135 14.20 3.71 12.40
N ARG A 136 14.26 3.00 11.27
CA ARG A 136 15.31 2.02 10.97
C ARG A 136 15.79 2.20 9.54
N ALA A 137 16.62 3.21 9.31
CA ALA A 137 17.07 3.61 7.97
C ALA A 137 17.60 2.48 7.05
N ASN A 138 18.17 1.42 7.64
CA ASN A 138 18.68 0.24 6.92
C ASN A 138 17.85 -1.03 7.14
N GLY A 139 16.73 -0.93 7.85
CA GLY A 139 15.92 -2.06 8.29
C GLY A 139 14.79 -2.41 7.33
N ASP A 140 14.31 -3.62 7.51
CA ASP A 140 13.22 -4.28 6.81
C ASP A 140 12.28 -4.95 7.83
N TRP A 141 11.16 -5.50 7.33
CA TRP A 141 10.08 -6.06 8.13
C TRP A 141 9.46 -5.05 9.11
N LEU A 142 9.18 -3.83 8.64
CA LEU A 142 8.66 -2.74 9.46
C LEU A 142 7.15 -2.59 9.33
N GLY A 143 6.48 -2.56 10.48
CA GLY A 143 5.05 -2.39 10.65
C GLY A 143 4.70 -2.55 12.14
N LEU A 144 3.42 -2.54 12.50
CA LEU A 144 3.02 -3.00 13.83
C LEU A 144 3.47 -4.46 14.03
N PHE A 145 3.26 -5.26 12.97
CA PHE A 145 3.77 -6.62 12.82
C PHE A 145 4.83 -6.67 11.72
N GLY A 146 5.93 -7.39 11.92
CA GLY A 146 6.99 -7.48 10.92
C GLY A 146 6.84 -8.71 10.01
N GLN A 147 6.49 -9.86 10.56
CA GLN A 147 6.29 -11.05 9.72
C GLN A 147 5.26 -12.01 10.29
N PHE A 148 4.34 -12.42 9.42
CA PHE A 148 3.34 -13.44 9.70
C PHE A 148 3.68 -14.76 9.03
N VAL A 149 3.56 -15.84 9.80
CA VAL A 149 3.54 -17.22 9.32
C VAL A 149 2.41 -17.93 10.06
N THR A 150 1.39 -18.39 9.32
CA THR A 150 0.16 -18.99 9.86
C THR A 150 -0.48 -18.15 10.98
N ALA A 151 -0.37 -16.83 10.90
CA ALA A 151 -0.90 -15.91 11.90
C ALA A 151 -2.25 -15.34 11.48
N THR A 152 -3.02 -14.88 12.47
CA THR A 152 -4.26 -14.13 12.22
C THR A 152 -4.25 -12.80 12.97
N VAL A 153 -4.82 -11.78 12.33
CA VAL A 153 -5.20 -10.52 13.00
C VAL A 153 -6.61 -10.14 12.57
N LYS A 154 -7.44 -9.69 13.51
CA LYS A 154 -8.77 -9.20 13.18
C LYS A 154 -9.22 -8.04 14.05
N ASP A 155 -10.22 -7.31 13.56
CA ASP A 155 -10.99 -6.32 14.32
C ASP A 155 -10.09 -5.24 14.97
N LEU A 156 -9.11 -4.72 14.22
CA LEU A 156 -8.11 -3.79 14.73
C LEU A 156 -8.00 -2.54 13.87
N THR A 157 -8.03 -1.37 14.50
CA THR A 157 -7.66 -0.10 13.85
C THR A 157 -6.25 0.31 14.28
N LEU A 158 -5.40 0.71 13.32
CA LEU A 158 -4.15 1.41 13.58
C LEU A 158 -4.30 2.88 13.13
N ASP A 159 -4.23 3.81 14.09
CA ASP A 159 -4.36 5.24 13.87
C ASP A 159 -2.99 5.95 14.02
N GLY A 160 -2.35 6.24 12.89
CA GLY A 160 -1.02 6.84 12.86
C GLY A 160 0.06 5.78 12.74
N SER A 161 0.66 5.69 11.55
CA SER A 161 1.78 4.81 11.26
C SER A 161 2.86 5.61 10.53
N LYS A 162 3.91 6.01 11.26
CA LYS A 162 5.04 6.78 10.73
C LYS A 162 6.28 5.90 10.71
N ILE A 163 6.75 5.53 9.51
CA ILE A 163 7.86 4.59 9.36
C ILE A 163 8.89 5.13 8.38
N TYR A 164 10.14 5.19 8.82
CA TYR A 164 11.30 5.38 7.94
C TYR A 164 12.15 4.11 7.91
N GLY A 165 12.31 3.53 6.72
CA GLY A 165 12.97 2.25 6.52
C GLY A 165 13.65 2.06 5.18
N LYS A 166 14.12 0.83 4.91
CA LYS A 166 14.77 0.47 3.65
C LYS A 166 13.89 -0.38 2.75
N ASP A 167 13.55 -1.59 3.20
CA ASP A 167 12.97 -2.63 2.34
C ASP A 167 11.63 -3.15 2.92
N THR A 168 11.06 -4.17 2.28
CA THR A 168 9.84 -4.92 2.57
C THR A 168 9.17 -4.55 3.88
N SER A 169 8.14 -3.72 3.77
CA SER A 169 7.45 -3.14 4.92
C SER A 169 6.03 -2.69 4.59
N GLY A 170 5.22 -2.52 5.61
CA GLY A 170 3.87 -2.01 5.47
C GLY A 170 3.41 -1.21 6.68
N GLY A 171 2.39 -0.37 6.48
CA GLY A 171 1.88 0.47 7.55
C GLY A 171 1.33 -0.32 8.75
N PHE A 172 0.95 -1.59 8.54
CA PHE A 172 0.38 -2.47 9.56
C PHE A 172 1.13 -3.80 9.71
N ILE A 173 1.27 -4.57 8.62
CA ILE A 173 2.02 -5.83 8.60
C ILE A 173 3.10 -5.70 7.55
N ALA A 174 4.38 -5.97 7.84
CA ALA A 174 5.37 -5.88 6.78
C ALA A 174 5.27 -7.03 5.77
N ASN A 175 5.12 -8.28 6.22
CA ASN A 175 5.02 -9.42 5.31
C ASN A 175 4.08 -10.51 5.81
N MET A 176 3.06 -10.86 5.03
CA MET A 176 2.21 -12.03 5.23
C MET A 176 2.77 -13.20 4.41
N ALA A 177 3.67 -13.97 5.02
CA ALA A 177 4.55 -14.87 4.26
C ALA A 177 3.88 -16.19 3.86
N ILE A 178 3.12 -16.81 4.78
CA ILE A 178 2.54 -18.14 4.58
C ILE A 178 1.21 -18.24 5.30
N ASN A 179 0.14 -18.61 4.57
CA ASN A 179 -1.18 -19.01 5.08
C ASN A 179 -1.69 -18.13 6.24
N SER A 180 -1.48 -16.82 6.14
CA SER A 180 -1.83 -15.85 7.20
C SER A 180 -3.08 -15.07 6.83
N LYS A 181 -3.77 -14.52 7.82
CA LYS A 181 -5.05 -13.82 7.61
C LYS A 181 -5.11 -12.46 8.30
N ALA A 182 -5.61 -11.46 7.60
CA ALA A 182 -6.02 -10.19 8.17
C ALA A 182 -7.49 -9.92 7.82
N THR A 183 -8.31 -9.61 8.83
CA THR A 183 -9.76 -9.43 8.63
C THR A 183 -10.27 -8.20 9.39
N ASN A 184 -11.06 -7.34 8.75
CA ASN A 184 -11.66 -6.17 9.42
C ASN A 184 -10.59 -5.29 10.12
N CYS A 185 -9.49 -5.02 9.42
CA CYS A 185 -8.36 -4.25 9.93
C CYS A 185 -8.17 -2.96 9.14
N HIS A 186 -8.04 -1.84 9.82
CA HIS A 186 -8.06 -0.52 9.18
C HIS A 186 -6.88 0.33 9.65
N VAL A 187 -6.11 0.84 8.69
CA VAL A 187 -4.93 1.66 8.94
C VAL A 187 -5.20 3.05 8.39
N LYS A 188 -5.10 4.08 9.22
CA LYS A 188 -5.28 5.48 8.82
C LYS A 188 -4.14 6.33 9.33
N ASN A 189 -3.98 7.50 8.72
CA ASN A 189 -2.86 8.41 9.02
C ASN A 189 -1.50 7.73 8.81
N VAL A 190 -1.39 6.98 7.71
CA VAL A 190 -0.16 6.34 7.25
C VAL A 190 0.79 7.40 6.66
N ASP A 191 2.08 7.33 7.02
CA ASP A 191 3.16 8.18 6.48
C ASP A 191 4.45 7.34 6.41
N LEU A 192 4.64 6.67 5.28
CA LEU A 192 5.73 5.73 5.05
C LEU A 192 6.77 6.32 4.11
N VAL A 193 8.04 6.25 4.49
CA VAL A 193 9.15 6.63 3.62
C VAL A 193 10.20 5.52 3.61
N PHE A 194 10.39 4.93 2.44
CA PHE A 194 11.29 3.80 2.23
C PHE A 194 12.26 4.05 1.09
N THR A 195 13.47 3.55 1.27
CA THR A 195 14.58 3.83 0.35
C THR A 195 14.85 2.70 -0.65
N SER A 196 14.00 1.67 -0.69
CA SER A 196 14.18 0.48 -1.53
C SER A 196 12.83 -0.14 -1.98
N TYR A 197 12.64 -1.45 -1.79
CA TYR A 197 11.61 -2.25 -2.46
C TYR A 197 10.40 -2.58 -1.57
N ASN A 198 9.32 -2.96 -2.24
CA ASN A 198 8.20 -3.75 -1.71
C ASN A 198 7.45 -3.12 -0.53
N ILE A 199 6.77 -2.02 -0.79
CA ILE A 199 6.12 -1.20 0.23
C ILE A 199 4.62 -1.12 -0.04
N GLY A 200 3.81 -1.37 0.98
CA GLY A 200 2.37 -1.15 0.91
C GLY A 200 1.80 -0.39 2.10
N GLY A 201 0.80 0.46 1.87
CA GLY A 201 0.17 1.21 2.96
C GLY A 201 -0.46 0.31 4.04
N PHE A 202 -0.96 -0.86 3.66
CA PHE A 202 -1.42 -1.90 4.59
C PHE A 202 -0.31 -2.93 4.86
N THR A 203 0.20 -3.56 3.79
CA THR A 203 1.21 -4.61 3.90
C THR A 203 2.27 -4.56 2.81
N GLY A 204 3.51 -4.94 3.11
CA GLY A 204 4.53 -5.09 2.07
C GLY A 204 4.18 -6.27 1.14
N GLY A 205 4.08 -7.48 1.69
CA GLY A 205 3.77 -8.69 0.92
C GLY A 205 2.51 -9.44 1.36
N VAL A 206 1.77 -10.00 0.38
CA VAL A 206 0.72 -11.02 0.59
C VAL A 206 1.10 -12.27 -0.18
N LEU A 207 1.59 -13.28 0.53
CA LEU A 207 2.29 -14.41 -0.08
C LEU A 207 1.65 -15.75 0.33
N THR A 208 1.80 -16.76 -0.52
CA THR A 208 1.61 -18.19 -0.22
C THR A 208 0.31 -18.48 0.54
N GLY A 209 -0.83 -18.41 -0.14
CA GLY A 209 -2.14 -18.74 0.43
C GLY A 209 -2.64 -17.77 1.50
N SER A 210 -1.97 -16.62 1.70
CA SER A 210 -2.42 -15.59 2.64
C SER A 210 -3.64 -14.82 2.11
N GLU A 211 -4.49 -14.39 3.04
CA GLU A 211 -5.77 -13.76 2.75
C GLU A 211 -5.94 -12.44 3.51
N ILE A 212 -6.43 -11.42 2.81
CA ILE A 212 -6.85 -10.15 3.39
C ILE A 212 -8.32 -9.91 3.02
N ASP A 213 -9.15 -9.65 4.03
CA ASP A 213 -10.60 -9.44 3.87
C ASP A 213 -11.07 -8.23 4.67
N ASN A 214 -11.87 -7.37 4.05
CA ASN A 214 -12.45 -6.19 4.69
C ASN A 214 -11.41 -5.28 5.36
N CYS A 215 -10.33 -4.95 4.66
CA CYS A 215 -9.25 -4.15 5.23
C CYS A 215 -9.03 -2.84 4.48
N SER A 216 -8.44 -1.85 5.14
CA SER A 216 -8.14 -0.58 4.49
C SER A 216 -6.83 0.08 4.92
N ALA A 217 -6.27 0.89 4.02
CA ALA A 217 -5.12 1.75 4.30
C ALA A 217 -5.35 3.18 3.77
N LYS A 218 -5.12 4.19 4.60
CA LYS A 218 -5.23 5.61 4.24
C LYS A 218 -4.02 6.42 4.65
N GLY A 219 -3.31 7.00 3.68
CA GLY A 219 -2.19 7.92 3.93
C GLY A 219 -1.17 8.00 2.80
N SER A 220 0.06 8.40 3.13
CA SER A 220 1.17 8.58 2.21
C SER A 220 2.12 7.40 2.21
N VAL A 221 2.47 6.90 1.03
CA VAL A 221 3.45 5.82 0.82
C VAL A 221 4.49 6.28 -0.18
N VAL A 222 5.75 6.41 0.27
CA VAL A 222 6.90 6.76 -0.57
C VAL A 222 7.89 5.60 -0.56
N GLY A 223 8.26 5.13 -1.75
CA GLY A 223 9.24 4.05 -1.94
C GLY A 223 10.09 4.23 -3.20
N VAL A 224 10.88 3.22 -3.57
CA VAL A 224 11.66 3.24 -4.83
C VAL A 224 11.03 2.32 -5.87
N ASN A 225 10.75 1.06 -5.52
CA ASN A 225 10.23 0.07 -6.46
C ASN A 225 9.23 -0.88 -5.79
N GLN A 226 8.26 -1.39 -6.57
CA GLN A 226 7.17 -2.24 -6.09
C GLN A 226 6.40 -1.56 -4.94
N VAL A 227 5.85 -0.39 -5.25
CA VAL A 227 5.15 0.45 -4.26
C VAL A 227 3.65 0.39 -4.53
N GLY A 228 2.87 0.07 -3.51
CA GLY A 228 1.41 0.05 -3.57
C GLY A 228 0.75 0.89 -2.47
N GLY A 229 -0.42 1.45 -2.74
CA GLY A 229 -1.20 2.12 -1.69
C GLY A 229 -1.77 1.17 -0.65
N PHE A 230 -2.04 -0.09 -1.03
CA PHE A 230 -2.49 -1.15 -0.14
C PHE A 230 -1.42 -2.21 0.09
N ALA A 231 -0.96 -2.88 -0.98
CA ALA A 231 0.04 -3.95 -0.91
C ALA A 231 1.26 -3.66 -1.81
N GLY A 232 2.48 -3.92 -1.36
CA GLY A 232 3.66 -3.84 -2.23
C GLY A 232 3.64 -4.92 -3.31
N THR A 233 3.54 -6.18 -2.87
CA THR A 233 3.49 -7.35 -3.75
C THR A 233 2.47 -8.40 -3.31
N SER A 234 1.97 -9.15 -4.28
CA SER A 234 1.20 -10.39 -4.08
C SER A 234 1.92 -11.58 -4.72
N TRP A 235 1.80 -12.78 -4.16
CA TRP A 235 2.42 -13.98 -4.74
C TRP A 235 1.81 -15.30 -4.25
N SER A 236 1.79 -16.31 -5.13
CA SER A 236 1.45 -17.71 -4.83
C SER A 236 0.10 -17.89 -4.11
N ASN A 237 -1.00 -17.81 -4.87
CA ASN A 237 -2.37 -18.04 -4.37
C ASN A 237 -2.81 -17.07 -3.27
N SER A 238 -2.35 -15.82 -3.32
CA SER A 238 -2.83 -14.77 -2.42
C SER A 238 -4.24 -14.33 -2.76
N LEU A 239 -5.03 -13.93 -1.76
CA LEU A 239 -6.36 -13.35 -1.94
C LEU A 239 -6.47 -12.02 -1.18
N ILE A 240 -6.81 -10.95 -1.89
CA ILE A 240 -7.22 -9.68 -1.29
C ILE A 240 -8.66 -9.41 -1.73
N LYS A 241 -9.58 -9.20 -0.79
CA LYS A 241 -10.98 -8.92 -1.12
C LYS A 241 -11.63 -7.91 -0.18
N ASN A 242 -12.70 -7.27 -0.65
CA ASN A 242 -13.47 -6.29 0.11
C ASN A 242 -12.56 -5.19 0.71
N SER A 243 -11.50 -4.81 0.02
CA SER A 243 -10.44 -3.98 0.60
C SER A 243 -10.20 -2.72 -0.22
N TYR A 244 -9.74 -1.66 0.45
CA TYR A 244 -9.56 -0.39 -0.23
C TYR A 244 -8.40 0.42 0.30
N CYS A 245 -7.87 1.32 -0.53
CA CYS A 245 -6.88 2.29 -0.08
C CYS A 245 -7.16 3.70 -0.60
N GLU A 246 -6.69 4.68 0.16
CA GLU A 246 -6.77 6.10 -0.18
C GLU A 246 -5.46 6.82 0.16
N GLY A 247 -5.18 7.91 -0.54
CA GLY A 247 -4.05 8.79 -0.23
C GLY A 247 -3.08 8.95 -1.40
N THR A 248 -1.78 8.95 -1.12
CA THR A 248 -0.73 9.23 -2.10
C THR A 248 0.27 8.09 -2.16
N VAL A 249 0.62 7.67 -3.37
CA VAL A 249 1.62 6.63 -3.61
C VAL A 249 2.68 7.19 -4.55
N GLU A 250 3.90 7.29 -4.06
CA GLU A 250 5.05 7.78 -4.81
C GLU A 250 6.12 6.69 -4.88
N GLY A 251 6.57 6.40 -6.10
CA GLY A 251 7.71 5.53 -6.32
C GLY A 251 8.49 5.95 -7.55
N GLN A 252 9.55 5.20 -7.86
CA GLN A 252 10.40 5.50 -9.01
C GLN A 252 10.14 4.53 -10.15
N TYR A 253 10.06 3.23 -9.87
CA TYR A 253 10.00 2.18 -10.90
C TYR A 253 8.60 1.61 -11.05
N ILE A 254 8.27 0.53 -10.33
CA ILE A 254 6.96 -0.13 -10.43
C ILE A 254 6.04 0.41 -9.33
N VAL A 255 4.98 1.11 -9.72
CA VAL A 255 4.06 1.76 -8.77
C VAL A 255 2.62 1.48 -9.14
N GLY A 256 1.80 1.07 -8.16
CA GLY A 256 0.36 0.88 -8.35
C GLY A 256 -0.45 1.57 -7.27
N GLY A 257 -1.61 2.12 -7.62
CA GLY A 257 -2.45 2.79 -6.62
C GLY A 257 -2.97 1.86 -5.54
N PHE A 258 -3.30 0.61 -5.89
CA PHE A 258 -3.66 -0.45 -4.95
C PHE A 258 -2.48 -1.37 -4.65
N SER A 259 -1.85 -1.94 -5.68
CA SER A 259 -0.74 -2.87 -5.51
C SER A 259 0.37 -2.65 -6.53
N GLY A 260 1.64 -2.74 -6.09
CA GLY A 260 2.79 -2.47 -6.92
C GLY A 260 3.04 -3.56 -7.97
N PHE A 261 3.38 -4.77 -7.50
CA PHE A 261 3.92 -5.81 -8.38
C PHE A 261 3.40 -7.21 -8.03
N VAL A 262 3.50 -8.13 -9.00
CA VAL A 262 3.40 -9.57 -8.77
C VAL A 262 4.61 -10.24 -9.39
N THR A 263 5.35 -11.02 -8.61
CA THR A 263 6.56 -11.69 -9.12
C THR A 263 6.25 -12.93 -9.93
N PHE A 264 7.03 -13.14 -10.99
CA PHE A 264 7.08 -14.36 -11.78
C PHE A 264 7.16 -15.61 -10.89
N ALA A 265 6.35 -16.63 -11.18
CA ALA A 265 6.33 -17.90 -10.47
C ALA A 265 6.84 -19.04 -11.38
N PHE A 266 7.86 -19.76 -10.92
CA PHE A 266 8.23 -21.07 -11.46
C PHE A 266 7.59 -22.15 -10.56
N GLY A 267 6.60 -22.89 -11.06
CA GLY A 267 5.83 -23.85 -10.27
C GLY A 267 4.43 -24.05 -10.86
N PRO A 268 3.58 -24.96 -10.34
CA PRO A 268 2.22 -25.15 -10.86
C PRO A 268 1.45 -23.81 -10.86
N PRO A 269 0.44 -23.63 -11.74
CA PRO A 269 -0.22 -22.34 -11.92
C PRO A 269 -0.78 -21.85 -10.59
N THR A 270 -0.18 -20.77 -10.07
CA THR A 270 -0.70 -20.05 -8.91
C THR A 270 -1.47 -18.84 -9.41
N VAL A 271 -2.64 -18.58 -8.81
CA VAL A 271 -3.51 -17.46 -9.22
C VAL A 271 -3.68 -16.51 -8.05
N ASN A 272 -3.16 -15.28 -8.21
CA ASN A 272 -3.35 -14.23 -7.22
C ASN A 272 -4.65 -13.47 -7.51
N LYS A 273 -5.50 -13.30 -6.49
CA LYS A 273 -6.85 -12.77 -6.66
C LYS A 273 -7.01 -11.43 -5.96
N ILE A 274 -7.62 -10.47 -6.65
CA ILE A 274 -8.08 -9.21 -6.07
C ILE A 274 -9.54 -9.01 -6.46
N GLN A 275 -10.42 -8.96 -5.46
CA GLN A 275 -11.87 -8.99 -5.70
C GLN A 275 -12.57 -7.91 -4.90
N ASP A 276 -13.59 -7.27 -5.48
CA ASP A 276 -14.45 -6.31 -4.79
C ASP A 276 -13.62 -5.27 -4.00
N SER A 277 -12.67 -4.64 -4.68
CA SER A 277 -11.65 -3.80 -4.03
C SER A 277 -11.35 -2.55 -4.85
N TYR A 278 -10.94 -1.47 -4.21
CA TYR A 278 -10.72 -0.20 -4.93
C TYR A 278 -9.56 0.64 -4.42
N SER A 279 -9.05 1.50 -5.30
CA SER A 279 -8.05 2.51 -4.98
C SER A 279 -8.58 3.91 -5.27
N ARG A 280 -8.47 4.80 -4.27
CA ARG A 280 -8.63 6.25 -4.40
C ARG A 280 -7.29 6.98 -4.50
N SER A 281 -6.19 6.23 -4.50
CA SER A 281 -4.86 6.80 -4.33
C SER A 281 -4.40 7.58 -5.56
N ASN A 282 -3.84 8.76 -5.35
CA ASN A 282 -3.10 9.47 -6.38
C ASN A 282 -1.71 8.85 -6.50
N VAL A 283 -1.32 8.48 -7.72
CA VAL A 283 -0.12 7.67 -7.99
C VAL A 283 0.88 8.47 -8.81
N THR A 284 2.12 8.49 -8.37
CA THR A 284 3.24 9.11 -9.09
C THR A 284 4.38 8.11 -9.24
N ALA A 285 4.86 7.92 -10.47
CA ALA A 285 6.12 7.23 -10.75
C ALA A 285 7.09 8.14 -11.50
N THR A 286 8.34 8.19 -11.04
CA THR A 286 9.34 9.12 -11.59
C THR A 286 10.29 8.52 -12.63
N SER A 287 10.19 7.22 -12.97
CA SER A 287 11.11 6.56 -13.91
C SER A 287 10.48 5.55 -14.86
N ASP A 288 9.62 4.64 -14.38
CA ASP A 288 9.18 3.48 -15.17
C ASP A 288 7.64 3.31 -15.11
N THR A 289 7.17 2.11 -14.78
CA THR A 289 5.80 1.65 -14.97
C THR A 289 4.86 2.08 -13.84
N VAL A 290 3.72 2.69 -14.19
CA VAL A 290 2.67 3.03 -13.23
C VAL A 290 1.26 2.68 -13.67
N GLY A 291 0.45 2.16 -12.74
CA GLY A 291 -0.98 1.96 -12.93
C GLY A 291 -1.82 2.56 -11.81
N GLY A 292 -2.98 3.13 -12.16
CA GLY A 292 -3.90 3.69 -11.16
C GLY A 292 -4.42 2.66 -10.16
N PHE A 293 -4.49 1.38 -10.55
CA PHE A 293 -4.82 0.27 -9.66
C PHE A 293 -3.62 -0.65 -9.42
N TYR A 294 -2.96 -1.12 -10.49
CA TYR A 294 -1.89 -2.11 -10.38
C TYR A 294 -0.67 -1.69 -11.20
N GLY A 295 0.52 -1.73 -10.61
CA GLY A 295 1.75 -1.33 -11.31
C GLY A 295 2.10 -2.30 -12.42
N TRP A 296 2.49 -3.53 -12.08
CA TRP A 296 2.79 -4.56 -13.08
C TRP A 296 2.34 -5.95 -12.65
N ALA A 297 1.45 -6.54 -13.45
CA ALA A 297 0.92 -7.88 -13.28
C ALA A 297 1.61 -8.91 -14.20
N GLN A 298 2.74 -9.50 -13.79
CA GLN A 298 3.49 -10.48 -14.62
C GLN A 298 2.85 -11.88 -14.71
N THR A 299 2.26 -12.40 -13.63
CA THR A 299 1.73 -13.78 -13.53
C THR A 299 0.22 -13.83 -13.62
N THR A 300 -0.32 -15.05 -13.76
CA THR A 300 -1.74 -15.36 -13.63
C THR A 300 -2.34 -14.72 -12.38
N GLY A 301 -3.10 -13.66 -12.60
CA GLY A 301 -3.97 -13.07 -11.60
C GLY A 301 -5.42 -13.08 -12.07
N ASP A 302 -6.33 -12.92 -11.14
CA ASP A 302 -7.77 -12.82 -11.40
C ASP A 302 -8.30 -11.61 -10.64
N PHE A 303 -8.48 -10.51 -11.36
CA PHE A 303 -9.01 -9.27 -10.80
C PHE A 303 -10.47 -9.12 -11.20
N LYS A 304 -11.33 -8.94 -10.19
CA LYS A 304 -12.78 -8.92 -10.40
C LYS A 304 -13.47 -7.83 -9.62
N ASN A 305 -14.35 -7.08 -10.27
CA ASN A 305 -15.14 -6.01 -9.62
C ASN A 305 -14.22 -5.01 -8.89
N VAL A 306 -13.27 -4.45 -9.61
CA VAL A 306 -12.25 -3.56 -9.04
C VAL A 306 -12.27 -2.22 -9.72
N TYR A 307 -11.95 -1.15 -9.00
CA TYR A 307 -11.82 0.16 -9.64
C TYR A 307 -10.70 1.03 -9.06
N SER A 308 -10.25 1.99 -9.87
CA SER A 308 -9.36 3.08 -9.40
C SER A 308 -9.88 4.45 -9.82
N THR A 309 -9.57 5.48 -9.04
CA THR A 309 -10.11 6.84 -9.28
C THR A 309 -9.13 7.97 -9.04
N GLY A 310 -7.96 7.69 -8.46
CA GLY A 310 -6.95 8.72 -8.24
C GLY A 310 -6.24 9.08 -9.55
N THR A 311 -5.51 10.20 -9.51
CA THR A 311 -4.72 10.66 -10.65
C THR A 311 -3.52 9.74 -10.88
N VAL A 312 -3.11 9.57 -12.13
CA VAL A 312 -1.87 8.87 -12.49
C VAL A 312 -0.90 9.86 -13.14
N THR A 313 0.25 10.09 -12.50
CA THR A 313 1.31 10.96 -13.02
C THR A 313 2.57 10.14 -13.32
N VAL A 314 3.09 10.25 -14.54
CA VAL A 314 4.26 9.48 -15.00
C VAL A 314 5.20 10.32 -15.85
N VAL A 315 6.41 9.79 -16.05
CA VAL A 315 7.39 10.23 -17.07
C VAL A 315 7.48 9.31 -18.31
N THR A 316 7.11 8.02 -18.22
CA THR A 316 7.27 7.00 -19.28
C THR A 316 6.00 6.14 -19.46
N ASP A 317 5.98 4.90 -18.96
CA ASP A 317 4.96 3.88 -19.25
C ASP A 317 3.83 3.91 -18.20
N ALA A 318 2.66 4.40 -18.59
CA ALA A 318 1.50 4.47 -17.69
C ALA A 318 0.22 3.99 -18.33
N GLY A 319 -0.56 3.23 -17.56
CA GLY A 319 -1.97 3.04 -17.82
C GLY A 319 -2.82 3.65 -16.72
N GLY A 320 -4.01 4.11 -17.10
CA GLY A 320 -5.01 4.62 -16.18
C GLY A 320 -5.41 3.58 -15.12
N PHE A 321 -5.34 2.28 -15.45
CA PHE A 321 -5.65 1.18 -14.53
C PHE A 321 -4.45 0.27 -14.26
N LEU A 322 -3.83 -0.31 -15.30
CA LEU A 322 -2.62 -1.14 -15.21
C LEU A 322 -1.42 -0.43 -15.81
N GLY A 323 -0.27 -0.44 -15.14
CA GLY A 323 0.96 0.02 -15.77
C GLY A 323 1.43 -0.95 -16.86
N LYS A 324 1.65 -2.21 -16.50
CA LYS A 324 2.02 -3.27 -17.44
C LYS A 324 1.33 -4.59 -17.12
N VAL A 325 1.05 -5.37 -18.16
CA VAL A 325 0.37 -6.67 -18.02
C VAL A 325 1.12 -7.79 -18.74
N GLY A 326 1.24 -8.93 -18.07
CA GLY A 326 1.64 -10.21 -18.65
C GLY A 326 0.39 -11.09 -18.83
N ASN A 327 0.32 -12.19 -18.10
CA ASN A 327 -0.82 -13.12 -18.15
C ASN A 327 -1.84 -12.81 -17.04
N LEU A 328 -2.96 -12.15 -17.33
CA LEU A 328 -3.94 -11.72 -16.32
C LEU A 328 -5.38 -11.94 -16.80
N THR A 329 -6.24 -12.47 -15.94
CA THR A 329 -7.69 -12.44 -16.17
C THR A 329 -8.26 -11.22 -15.45
N ILE A 330 -8.97 -10.36 -16.17
CA ILE A 330 -9.70 -9.24 -15.60
C ILE A 330 -11.17 -9.35 -16.00
N ALA A 331 -12.05 -9.17 -15.02
CA ALA A 331 -13.49 -9.04 -15.22
C ALA A 331 -14.03 -7.82 -14.45
N ASN A 332 -14.84 -6.99 -15.10
CA ASN A 332 -15.52 -5.86 -14.46
C ASN A 332 -14.55 -4.90 -13.74
N ALA A 333 -13.51 -4.46 -14.44
CA ALA A 333 -12.55 -3.49 -13.92
C ALA A 333 -12.78 -2.09 -14.50
N HIS A 334 -12.62 -1.07 -13.67
CA HIS A 334 -12.96 0.29 -14.06
C HIS A 334 -11.94 1.33 -13.57
N PHE A 335 -11.83 2.44 -14.29
CA PHE A 335 -11.06 3.58 -13.82
C PHE A 335 -11.69 4.92 -14.17
N ASP A 336 -11.39 5.94 -13.37
CA ASP A 336 -11.80 7.31 -13.64
C ASP A 336 -10.87 7.92 -14.70
N ALA A 337 -11.31 7.88 -15.95
CA ALA A 337 -10.58 8.43 -17.10
C ALA A 337 -10.56 9.96 -17.12
N THR A 338 -11.34 10.64 -16.28
CA THR A 338 -11.22 12.10 -16.09
C THR A 338 -10.00 12.43 -15.23
N ASN A 339 -9.75 11.63 -14.18
CA ASN A 339 -8.60 11.82 -13.29
C ASN A 339 -7.30 11.20 -13.84
N ALA A 340 -7.41 10.12 -14.61
CA ALA A 340 -6.29 9.46 -15.28
C ALA A 340 -6.57 9.35 -16.78
N PRO A 341 -6.38 10.44 -17.56
CA PRO A 341 -6.69 10.49 -18.99
C PRO A 341 -5.62 9.76 -19.83
N LEU A 342 -5.52 8.45 -19.60
CA LEU A 342 -4.57 7.52 -20.19
C LEU A 342 -5.33 6.29 -20.72
N GLU A 343 -4.68 5.55 -21.61
CA GLU A 343 -5.14 4.20 -21.95
C GLU A 343 -5.22 3.32 -20.71
N ALA A 344 -6.13 2.34 -20.69
CA ALA A 344 -6.32 1.46 -19.53
C ALA A 344 -5.03 0.74 -19.09
N VAL A 345 -4.21 0.35 -20.08
CA VAL A 345 -2.98 -0.43 -19.91
C VAL A 345 -1.82 0.30 -20.56
N GLY A 346 -0.74 0.54 -19.81
CA GLY A 346 0.45 1.24 -20.30
C GLY A 346 1.35 0.36 -21.19
N GLY A 347 1.38 -0.95 -20.97
CA GLY A 347 2.18 -1.87 -21.77
C GLY A 347 1.82 -3.35 -21.60
N PHE A 348 2.20 -4.15 -22.58
CA PHE A 348 1.94 -5.60 -22.63
C PHE A 348 3.26 -6.39 -22.66
N GLN A 349 3.25 -7.57 -22.05
CA GLN A 349 4.33 -8.55 -22.09
C GLN A 349 3.76 -9.88 -22.59
N GLY A 350 4.01 -10.19 -23.86
CA GLY A 350 3.43 -11.33 -24.56
C GLY A 350 2.29 -10.92 -25.48
N GLU A 351 1.62 -11.91 -26.07
CA GLU A 351 0.48 -11.66 -26.96
C GLU A 351 -0.63 -10.90 -26.22
N PRO A 352 -1.27 -9.90 -26.87
CA PRO A 352 -2.37 -9.16 -26.26
C PRO A 352 -3.47 -10.10 -25.80
N ILE A 353 -3.83 -9.98 -24.52
CA ILE A 353 -4.97 -10.64 -23.93
C ILE A 353 -6.14 -9.67 -23.88
N THR A 354 -7.36 -10.16 -24.12
CA THR A 354 -8.57 -9.34 -23.96
C THR A 354 -8.81 -9.13 -22.47
N LEU A 355 -8.76 -7.87 -22.03
CA LEU A 355 -8.99 -7.46 -20.65
C LEU A 355 -10.29 -6.66 -20.56
N ASP A 356 -11.17 -7.03 -19.63
CA ASP A 356 -12.40 -6.28 -19.35
C ASP A 356 -12.11 -5.08 -18.42
N ILE A 357 -11.50 -4.05 -18.99
CA ILE A 357 -11.23 -2.78 -18.32
C ILE A 357 -11.93 -1.66 -19.07
N THR A 358 -12.78 -0.89 -18.38
CA THR A 358 -13.49 0.25 -18.97
C THR A 358 -13.17 1.55 -18.23
N GLY A 359 -12.70 2.56 -18.96
CA GLY A 359 -12.56 3.93 -18.45
C GLY A 359 -13.90 4.67 -18.48
N HIS A 360 -14.21 5.38 -17.40
CA HIS A 360 -15.46 6.15 -17.24
C HIS A 360 -15.15 7.60 -16.89
N SER A 361 -16.10 8.51 -17.16
CA SER A 361 -15.98 9.86 -16.60
C SER A 361 -16.19 9.85 -15.08
N THR A 362 -15.67 10.85 -14.37
CA THR A 362 -15.95 11.03 -12.94
C THR A 362 -17.45 11.06 -12.66
N ALA A 363 -18.23 11.70 -13.53
CA ALA A 363 -19.67 11.82 -13.37
C ALA A 363 -20.36 10.44 -13.48
N ASP A 364 -19.97 9.63 -14.47
CA ASP A 364 -20.55 8.30 -14.70
C ASP A 364 -20.28 7.36 -13.52
N MET A 365 -19.06 7.39 -12.97
CA MET A 365 -18.70 6.56 -11.82
C MET A 365 -19.47 6.90 -10.54
N LYS A 366 -20.09 8.09 -10.45
CA LYS A 366 -20.89 8.53 -9.30
C LYS A 366 -22.39 8.25 -9.46
N THR A 367 -22.76 7.34 -10.36
CA THR A 367 -24.17 7.00 -10.64
C THR A 367 -24.59 5.68 -10.01
N GLU A 368 -25.90 5.56 -9.76
CA GLU A 368 -26.54 4.29 -9.36
C GLU A 368 -26.31 3.18 -10.39
N THR A 369 -26.30 3.55 -11.68
CA THR A 369 -25.99 2.64 -12.78
C THR A 369 -24.59 2.04 -12.63
N PHE A 370 -23.57 2.87 -12.38
CA PHE A 370 -22.21 2.37 -12.20
C PHE A 370 -22.08 1.49 -10.95
N LYS A 371 -22.75 1.84 -9.84
CA LYS A 371 -22.84 0.95 -8.68
C LYS A 371 -23.45 -0.41 -9.04
N ASN A 372 -24.49 -0.45 -9.86
CA ASN A 372 -25.09 -1.72 -10.30
C ASN A 372 -24.11 -2.52 -11.17
N THR A 373 -23.33 -1.87 -12.04
CA THR A 373 -22.23 -2.52 -12.78
C THR A 373 -21.24 -3.20 -11.83
N MET A 374 -20.80 -2.52 -10.78
CA MET A 374 -19.91 -3.10 -9.76
C MET A 374 -20.54 -4.31 -9.05
N ASN A 375 -21.88 -4.34 -8.92
CA ASN A 375 -22.65 -5.46 -8.38
C ASN A 375 -23.04 -6.52 -9.44
N GLY A 376 -22.39 -6.53 -10.61
CA GLY A 376 -22.67 -7.50 -11.69
C GLY A 376 -24.04 -7.29 -12.35
N GLY A 377 -24.50 -6.05 -12.43
CA GLY A 377 -25.80 -5.63 -12.97
C GLY A 377 -26.96 -5.66 -11.97
N SER A 378 -26.71 -6.01 -10.71
CA SER A 378 -27.74 -6.10 -9.66
C SER A 378 -27.86 -4.83 -8.83
N ALA A 379 -29.08 -4.54 -8.35
CA ALA A 379 -29.32 -3.45 -7.38
C ALA A 379 -28.66 -3.72 -6.02
N THR A 380 -28.47 -5.00 -5.67
CA THR A 380 -27.87 -5.46 -4.42
C THR A 380 -26.55 -6.19 -4.69
N GLY A 381 -25.56 -6.00 -3.84
CA GLY A 381 -24.28 -6.70 -3.90
C GLY A 381 -23.31 -6.15 -2.86
N ALA A 382 -22.00 -6.27 -3.11
CA ALA A 382 -20.95 -5.78 -2.22
C ALA A 382 -20.87 -4.24 -2.16
N TRP A 383 -21.39 -3.57 -3.18
CA TRP A 383 -21.24 -2.13 -3.38
C TRP A 383 -22.54 -1.37 -3.09
N SER A 384 -22.41 -0.24 -2.42
CA SER A 384 -23.42 0.80 -2.24
C SER A 384 -22.91 2.14 -2.76
N ILE A 385 -23.79 3.13 -2.90
CA ILE A 385 -23.40 4.49 -3.30
C ILE A 385 -24.17 5.52 -2.46
N ASN A 386 -23.48 6.60 -2.07
CA ASN A 386 -24.06 7.71 -1.32
C ASN A 386 -23.19 8.94 -1.62
N PRO A 387 -23.77 10.08 -2.07
CA PRO A 387 -23.02 11.29 -2.38
C PRO A 387 -22.10 11.80 -1.26
N ASN A 388 -22.42 11.47 0.00
CA ASN A 388 -21.68 11.92 1.19
C ASN A 388 -20.62 10.92 1.67
N ILE A 389 -20.50 9.74 1.07
CA ILE A 389 -19.52 8.70 1.43
C ILE A 389 -18.59 8.49 0.23
N ASN A 390 -17.29 8.30 0.48
CA ASN A 390 -16.30 8.00 -0.56
C ASN A 390 -16.35 8.99 -1.75
N ASN A 391 -16.61 10.27 -1.45
CA ASN A 391 -16.77 11.34 -2.44
C ASN A 391 -17.83 11.03 -3.53
N GLY A 392 -18.89 10.30 -3.16
CA GLY A 392 -19.98 9.93 -4.06
C GLY A 392 -19.67 8.78 -5.02
N TYR A 393 -18.50 8.16 -4.95
CA TYR A 393 -18.21 6.93 -5.69
C TYR A 393 -18.73 5.71 -4.93
N PRO A 394 -18.96 4.56 -5.59
CA PRO A 394 -19.38 3.34 -4.92
C PRO A 394 -18.42 2.94 -3.80
N TYR A 395 -18.94 2.54 -2.66
CA TYR A 395 -18.17 2.08 -1.52
C TYR A 395 -18.64 0.68 -1.12
N LEU A 396 -17.79 -0.04 -0.40
CA LEU A 396 -18.09 -1.39 0.06
C LEU A 396 -19.06 -1.33 1.24
N ASN A 397 -20.06 -2.20 1.28
CA ASN A 397 -21.01 -2.27 2.40
C ASN A 397 -20.34 -2.58 3.75
N SER A 398 -19.18 -3.24 3.70
CA SER A 398 -18.38 -3.58 4.87
C SER A 398 -17.43 -2.46 5.32
N GLN A 399 -17.35 -1.36 4.57
CA GLN A 399 -16.51 -0.23 4.90
C GLN A 399 -16.96 0.41 6.22
N PRO A 400 -16.05 0.62 7.19
CA PRO A 400 -16.37 1.36 8.40
C PRO A 400 -16.75 2.79 8.02
N LEU A 401 -18.02 3.16 8.26
CA LEU A 401 -18.51 4.52 8.10
C LEU A 401 -18.01 5.34 9.29
N LEU A 402 -16.86 5.99 9.14
CA LEU A 402 -16.36 6.91 10.14
C LEU A 402 -17.36 8.07 10.29
N SER A 403 -17.80 8.35 11.52
CA SER A 403 -18.58 9.56 11.81
C SER A 403 -17.78 10.80 11.40
N VAL A 404 -18.48 11.83 10.92
CA VAL A 404 -17.99 13.10 10.34
C VAL A 404 -17.08 13.92 11.29
N ALA A 405 -16.70 13.39 12.45
CA ALA A 405 -15.89 14.05 13.47
C ALA A 405 -14.37 13.90 13.29
N ASN A 406 -13.89 13.06 12.36
CA ASN A 406 -12.47 13.11 11.98
C ASN A 406 -12.30 14.23 10.95
N THR A 407 -11.95 15.42 11.42
CA THR A 407 -11.37 16.46 10.55
C THR A 407 -10.29 15.82 9.69
N GLU A 408 -10.60 15.66 8.40
CA GLU A 408 -9.70 15.08 7.44
C GLU A 408 -8.44 15.94 7.37
N LYS A 409 -7.27 15.37 7.69
CA LYS A 409 -6.08 15.76 6.95
C LYS A 409 -6.25 15.16 5.55
N SER A 410 -6.96 15.90 4.70
CA SER A 410 -6.88 15.65 3.28
C SER A 410 -5.41 15.83 2.88
N ASN A 411 -4.77 14.74 2.46
CA ASN A 411 -3.44 14.81 1.84
C ASN A 411 -3.53 15.32 0.37
N VAL A 412 -4.64 15.97 0.02
CA VAL A 412 -4.82 16.65 -1.26
C VAL A 412 -4.51 18.12 -1.04
N ILE A 413 -3.38 18.56 -1.57
CA ILE A 413 -3.08 19.98 -1.69
C ILE A 413 -4.07 20.61 -2.68
N ASP A 414 -4.84 21.59 -2.21
CA ASP A 414 -5.68 22.40 -3.09
C ASP A 414 -4.78 23.38 -3.85
N VAL A 415 -4.38 22.97 -5.06
CA VAL A 415 -3.45 23.73 -5.89
C VAL A 415 -3.96 23.77 -7.32
N VAL A 416 -3.92 24.96 -7.91
CA VAL A 416 -4.14 25.20 -9.34
C VAL A 416 -2.89 25.84 -9.90
N VAL A 417 -2.40 25.34 -11.03
CA VAL A 417 -1.35 25.98 -11.81
C VAL A 417 -1.93 26.48 -13.12
N ALA A 418 -1.81 27.79 -13.37
CA ALA A 418 -2.35 28.43 -14.57
C ALA A 418 -1.45 29.57 -15.10
N PRO A 419 -1.37 29.80 -16.41
CA PRO A 419 -1.92 28.96 -17.46
C PRO A 419 -1.09 27.68 -17.66
N THR A 420 -1.70 26.59 -18.10
CA THR A 420 -0.99 25.34 -18.48
C THR A 420 -0.36 25.44 -19.87
N ASN A 421 -0.55 26.55 -20.58
CA ASN A 421 0.12 26.87 -21.84
C ASN A 421 0.68 28.28 -21.73
N ALA A 422 1.95 28.37 -21.32
CA ALA A 422 2.55 29.56 -20.74
C ALA A 422 3.85 29.94 -21.45
N ASP A 423 4.15 31.23 -21.53
CA ASP A 423 5.38 31.71 -22.18
C ASP A 423 6.41 32.23 -21.16
N SER A 424 5.98 32.93 -20.13
CA SER A 424 6.94 33.59 -19.21
C SER A 424 6.69 33.28 -17.74
N TYR A 425 5.47 32.90 -17.35
CA TYR A 425 5.13 32.64 -15.96
C TYR A 425 4.05 31.57 -15.82
N LEU A 426 4.10 30.85 -14.70
CA LEU A 426 3.01 30.06 -14.15
C LEU A 426 2.52 30.73 -12.86
N LYS A 427 1.22 30.70 -12.60
CA LYS A 427 0.64 31.08 -11.30
C LYS A 427 0.33 29.81 -10.53
N ILE A 428 0.94 29.66 -9.36
CA ILE A 428 0.52 28.68 -8.37
C ILE A 428 -0.52 29.37 -7.49
N ILE A 429 -1.75 28.87 -7.50
CA ILE A 429 -2.89 29.36 -6.72
C ILE A 429 -3.23 28.28 -5.70
N THR A 430 -3.22 28.62 -4.42
CA THR A 430 -3.43 27.65 -3.34
C THR A 430 -3.92 28.35 -2.08
N PRO A 431 -4.78 27.75 -1.26
CA PRO A 431 -5.08 28.26 0.07
C PRO A 431 -3.95 27.96 1.07
N GLU A 432 -2.94 27.18 0.69
CA GLU A 432 -1.80 26.87 1.55
C GLU A 432 -0.89 28.09 1.77
N GLY A 433 -0.50 28.35 3.02
CA GLY A 433 0.36 29.48 3.35
C GLY A 433 1.77 29.38 2.75
N LYS A 434 2.23 28.16 2.46
CA LYS A 434 3.55 27.89 1.88
C LYS A 434 3.57 26.53 1.16
N VAL A 435 4.11 26.51 -0.04
CA VAL A 435 4.30 25.31 -0.87
C VAL A 435 5.68 25.35 -1.52
N SER A 436 6.31 24.21 -1.75
CA SER A 436 7.50 24.10 -2.62
C SER A 436 7.07 23.65 -4.01
N TYR A 437 7.88 23.96 -5.03
CA TYR A 437 7.63 23.48 -6.38
C TYR A 437 8.91 23.03 -7.07
N GLU A 438 8.77 22.06 -7.95
CA GLU A 438 9.82 21.53 -8.82
C GLU A 438 9.28 21.37 -10.24
N ILE A 439 9.96 21.94 -11.23
CA ILE A 439 9.64 21.85 -12.64
C ILE A 439 10.60 20.86 -13.28
N TYR A 440 10.03 19.83 -13.89
CA TYR A 440 10.69 18.74 -14.57
C TYR A 440 10.53 18.87 -16.08
N GLU A 441 11.61 18.69 -16.81
CA GLU A 441 11.56 18.26 -18.22
C GLU A 441 10.88 16.89 -18.31
N MET A 442 10.30 16.55 -19.47
CA MET A 442 9.74 15.20 -19.69
C MET A 442 10.78 14.07 -19.54
N SER A 443 12.07 14.39 -19.59
CA SER A 443 13.17 13.46 -19.29
C SER A 443 13.35 13.17 -17.79
N GLY A 444 12.59 13.83 -16.91
CA GLY A 444 12.71 13.70 -15.46
C GLY A 444 13.82 14.55 -14.82
N LYS A 445 14.53 15.36 -15.62
CA LYS A 445 15.51 16.35 -15.15
C LYS A 445 14.82 17.56 -14.55
N ILE A 446 15.27 18.01 -13.37
CA ILE A 446 14.77 19.24 -12.75
C ILE A 446 15.35 20.44 -13.51
N SER A 447 14.47 21.24 -14.12
CA SER A 447 14.84 22.49 -14.79
C SER A 447 14.71 23.69 -13.88
N LYS A 448 13.83 23.63 -12.87
CA LYS A 448 13.65 24.71 -11.89
C LYS A 448 13.07 24.18 -10.58
N LYS A 449 13.41 24.79 -9.45
CA LYS A 449 12.72 24.55 -8.18
C LYS A 449 12.68 25.82 -7.34
N GLY A 450 11.77 25.87 -6.37
CA GLY A 450 11.65 27.02 -5.48
C GLY A 450 10.57 26.86 -4.42
N ILE A 451 10.37 27.93 -3.67
CA ILE A 451 9.32 28.03 -2.65
C ILE A 451 8.34 29.14 -3.05
N SER A 452 7.06 28.82 -2.95
CA SER A 452 5.96 29.76 -3.04
C SER A 452 5.35 29.98 -1.65
N ALA A 453 5.18 31.24 -1.28
CA ALA A 453 4.57 31.64 -0.01
C ALA A 453 3.44 32.63 -0.31
N GLY A 454 2.32 32.48 0.40
CA GLY A 454 1.08 33.21 0.12
C GLY A 454 0.16 32.48 -0.87
N SER A 455 -1.08 32.97 -0.99
CA SER A 455 -2.16 32.28 -1.69
C SER A 455 -2.04 32.26 -3.23
N GLN A 456 -1.18 33.13 -3.77
CA GLN A 456 -0.92 33.21 -5.20
C GLN A 456 0.52 33.68 -5.46
N LYS A 457 1.27 32.95 -6.29
CA LYS A 457 2.60 33.38 -6.72
C LYS A 457 2.88 33.06 -8.18
N GLU A 458 3.57 33.99 -8.83
CA GLU A 458 4.12 33.80 -10.16
C GLU A 458 5.50 33.13 -10.10
N VAL A 459 5.61 32.00 -10.78
CA VAL A 459 6.86 31.31 -11.08
C VAL A 459 7.29 31.71 -12.47
N ASN A 460 8.36 32.49 -12.58
CA ASN A 460 8.95 32.81 -13.87
C ASN A 460 9.49 31.53 -14.53
N ILE A 461 9.10 31.27 -15.78
CA ILE A 461 9.54 30.14 -16.61
C ILE A 461 10.18 30.59 -17.93
N SER A 462 10.50 31.87 -18.10
CA SER A 462 11.05 32.40 -19.36
C SER A 462 12.42 31.81 -19.71
N SER A 463 13.15 31.31 -18.72
CA SER A 463 14.44 30.63 -18.89
C SER A 463 14.32 29.18 -19.39
N LEU A 464 13.11 28.62 -19.45
CA LEU A 464 12.89 27.26 -19.93
C LEU A 464 12.82 27.25 -21.45
N SER A 465 13.40 26.21 -22.06
CA SER A 465 13.25 25.93 -23.48
C SER A 465 11.79 25.62 -23.83
N LYS A 466 11.40 25.80 -25.10
CA LYS A 466 10.07 25.40 -25.58
C LYS A 466 9.88 23.90 -25.40
N GLY A 467 8.74 23.47 -24.86
CA GLY A 467 8.48 22.05 -24.64
C GLY A 467 7.43 21.74 -23.58
N ASN A 468 7.25 20.46 -23.31
CA ASN A 468 6.38 19.96 -22.25
C ASN A 468 7.15 19.85 -20.93
N TYR A 469 6.50 20.23 -19.84
CA TYR A 469 7.06 20.18 -18.50
C TYR A 469 6.01 19.67 -17.51
N ILE A 470 6.48 19.09 -16.41
CA ILE A 470 5.65 18.80 -15.23
C ILE A 470 6.09 19.72 -14.10
N ILE A 471 5.15 20.37 -13.43
CA ILE A 471 5.40 21.06 -12.17
C ILE A 471 4.79 20.25 -11.03
N ASN A 472 5.64 19.77 -10.12
CA ASN A 472 5.23 19.15 -8.87
C ASN A 472 5.16 20.25 -7.81
N ILE A 473 4.00 20.41 -7.17
CA ILE A 473 3.82 21.28 -6.00
C ILE A 473 3.72 20.41 -4.77
N ASN A 474 4.51 20.71 -3.72
CA ASN A 474 4.51 19.97 -2.46
C ASN A 474 4.16 20.89 -1.29
N SER A 475 3.45 20.36 -0.31
CA SER A 475 3.12 21.00 0.95
C SER A 475 3.17 19.99 2.09
N GLU A 476 3.03 20.45 3.33
CA GLU A 476 2.85 19.55 4.49
C GLU A 476 1.57 18.71 4.40
N LYS A 477 0.62 19.11 3.55
CA LYS A 477 -0.63 18.37 3.28
C LYS A 477 -0.55 17.52 2.02
N GLY A 478 0.64 17.24 1.48
CA GLY A 478 0.80 16.40 0.29
C GLY A 478 1.21 17.16 -0.97
N SER A 479 1.17 16.47 -2.10
CA SER A 479 1.72 16.93 -3.38
C SER A 479 0.71 16.84 -4.52
N LYS A 480 0.91 17.68 -5.55
CA LYS A 480 0.12 17.69 -6.79
C LYS A 480 1.00 18.04 -7.98
N SER A 481 0.93 17.20 -9.00
CA SER A 481 1.73 17.34 -10.22
C SER A 481 0.85 17.80 -11.37
N ILE A 482 1.29 18.82 -12.10
CA ILE A 482 0.52 19.44 -13.18
C ILE A 482 1.40 19.54 -14.41
N LYS A 483 0.90 19.08 -15.56
CA LYS A 483 1.57 19.27 -16.86
C LYS A 483 1.32 20.67 -17.39
N PHE A 484 2.36 21.32 -17.92
CA PHE A 484 2.24 22.56 -18.67
C PHE A 484 3.13 22.57 -19.92
N ILE A 485 2.81 23.44 -20.87
CA ILE A 485 3.51 23.64 -22.13
C ILE A 485 4.18 25.01 -22.08
N LYS A 486 5.51 25.03 -22.23
CA LYS A 486 6.29 26.26 -22.46
C LYS A 486 6.28 26.58 -23.96
N LYS A 487 5.71 27.72 -24.33
CA LYS A 487 5.60 28.19 -25.72
C LYS A 487 6.91 28.70 -26.30
#